data_AF-A0A920JPW7-F1
#
_entry.id   AF-A0A920JPW7-F1
#
_cell.length_a   1.000
_cell.length_b   1.000
_cell.length_c   1.000
_cell.angle_alpha   90.00
_cell.angle_beta   90.00
_cell.angle_gamma   90.00
#
_symmetry.space_group_name_H-M   'P 1'
#
loop_
_entity.id
_entity.type
_entity.pdbx_description
1 polymer ?
#
loop_
_entity_poly.entity_id
_entity_poly.type
_entity_poly.pdbx_seq_one_letter_code
_entity_poly.pdbx_strand_id
1 'polypeptide(L)'
;MNFSDAYTFIYSSRPGTPAAGVKDTLSIEEKKRRLYELQELIREQSKTYSQKMLGTTQKVLIEGFSVKTSKELYGRSDNNKIVNFPSAKNMIGKFTNETDHRNKN
;
A
#
# COMPACT_ATOMS: atom_id res chain seq x y z
N MET A 1 -12.46 1.96 -12.31
CA MET A 1 -11.95 1.66 -10.95
C MET A 1 -10.62 2.37 -10.81
N ASN A 2 -10.35 3.04 -9.68
CA ASN A 2 -9.08 3.74 -9.42
C ASN A 2 -8.70 3.49 -7.96
N PHE A 3 -7.77 2.56 -7.73
CA PHE A 3 -7.28 2.23 -6.39
C PHE A 3 -5.85 2.75 -6.19
N SER A 4 -5.54 3.27 -5.00
CA SER A 4 -4.18 3.68 -4.61
C SER A 4 -3.31 2.51 -4.16
N ASP A 5 -3.96 1.43 -3.74
CA ASP A 5 -3.42 0.12 -3.39
C ASP A 5 -4.58 -0.88 -3.23
N ALA A 6 -4.30 -2.17 -3.29
CA ALA A 6 -5.28 -3.21 -2.96
C ALA A 6 -4.63 -4.55 -2.60
N TYR A 7 -5.26 -5.27 -1.68
CA TYR A 7 -4.91 -6.66 -1.39
C TYR A 7 -5.82 -7.61 -2.17
N THR A 8 -5.23 -8.48 -2.97
CA THR A 8 -5.95 -9.40 -3.85
C THR A 8 -5.48 -10.83 -3.59
N PHE A 9 -6.42 -11.77 -3.49
CA PHE A 9 -6.12 -13.17 -3.18
C PHE A 9 -6.92 -14.10 -4.10
N ILE A 10 -6.37 -15.29 -4.35
CA ILE A 10 -7.14 -16.37 -4.99
C ILE A 10 -8.22 -16.85 -4.02
N TYR A 11 -9.41 -17.13 -4.56
CA TYR A 11 -10.48 -17.72 -3.80
C TYR A 11 -10.03 -19.00 -3.08
N SER A 12 -10.37 -19.10 -1.79
CA SER A 12 -10.07 -20.25 -0.95
C SER A 12 -11.24 -20.48 -0.01
N SER A 13 -11.99 -21.56 -0.27
CA SER A 13 -13.08 -21.99 0.61
C SER A 13 -12.50 -22.52 1.92
N ARG A 14 -13.01 -22.03 3.05
CA ARG A 14 -12.62 -22.50 4.39
C ARG A 14 -13.78 -23.20 5.07
N PRO A 15 -13.54 -24.29 5.84
CA PRO A 15 -14.58 -24.93 6.63
C PRO A 15 -15.33 -23.93 7.52
N GLY A 16 -16.65 -24.05 7.63
CA GLY A 16 -17.49 -23.18 8.45
C GLY A 16 -17.88 -21.84 7.82
N THR A 17 -17.55 -21.60 6.55
CA THR A 17 -17.97 -20.38 5.81
C THR A 17 -19.01 -20.71 4.75
N PRO A 18 -19.92 -19.79 4.38
CA PRO A 18 -20.87 -20.00 3.28
C PRO A 18 -20.19 -20.35 1.94
N ALA A 19 -18.98 -19.84 1.74
CA ALA A 19 -18.12 -20.14 0.60
C ALA A 19 -17.81 -21.65 0.46
N ALA A 20 -17.80 -22.41 1.56
CA ALA A 20 -17.56 -23.86 1.50
C ALA A 20 -18.60 -24.64 0.69
N GLY A 21 -19.84 -24.14 0.60
CA GLY A 21 -20.90 -24.75 -0.21
C GLY A 21 -20.87 -24.35 -1.69
N VAL A 22 -20.01 -23.39 -2.07
CA VAL A 22 -19.92 -22.90 -3.45
C VAL A 22 -18.97 -23.79 -4.24
N LYS A 23 -19.49 -24.41 -5.31
CA LYS A 23 -18.67 -25.19 -6.23
C LYS A 23 -17.72 -24.28 -6.99
N ASP A 24 -16.43 -24.48 -6.77
CA ASP A 24 -15.37 -23.78 -7.49
C ASP A 24 -15.05 -24.51 -8.81
N THR A 25 -15.44 -23.92 -9.93
CA THR A 25 -15.33 -24.53 -11.27
C THR A 25 -14.08 -24.09 -12.03
N LEU A 26 -13.27 -23.19 -11.46
CA LEU A 26 -12.11 -22.64 -12.15
C LEU A 26 -10.85 -23.43 -11.81
N SER A 27 -10.02 -23.70 -12.83
CA SER A 27 -8.69 -24.28 -12.61
C SER A 27 -7.80 -23.33 -11.82
N ILE A 28 -6.80 -23.88 -11.14
CA ILE A 28 -5.82 -23.06 -10.42
C ILE A 28 -5.05 -22.10 -11.35
N GLU A 29 -4.75 -22.56 -12.56
CA GLU A 29 -4.05 -21.75 -13.57
C GLU A 29 -4.90 -20.58 -14.06
N GLU A 30 -6.20 -20.78 -14.28
CA GLU A 30 -7.11 -19.70 -14.63
C GLU A 30 -7.23 -18.67 -13.51
N LYS A 31 -7.27 -19.10 -12.25
CA LYS A 31 -7.29 -18.20 -11.08
C LYS A 31 -6.01 -17.37 -10.97
N LYS A 32 -4.84 -18.01 -11.14
CA LYS A 32 -3.54 -17.33 -11.13
C LYS A 32 -3.44 -16.31 -12.25
N ARG A 33 -3.83 -16.68 -13.48
CA ARG A 33 -3.84 -15.79 -14.65
C ARG A 33 -4.69 -14.55 -14.38
N ARG A 34 -5.92 -14.72 -13.90
CA ARG A 34 -6.82 -13.60 -13.55
C ARG A 34 -6.26 -12.73 -12.43
N LEU A 35 -5.72 -13.36 -11.38
CA LEU A 35 -5.10 -12.62 -10.28
C LEU A 35 -3.93 -11.77 -10.78
N TYR A 36 -3.08 -12.34 -11.64
CA TYR A 36 -1.95 -11.64 -12.22
C TYR A 36 -2.41 -10.43 -13.05
N GLU A 37 -3.37 -10.60 -13.96
CA GLU A 37 -3.94 -9.51 -14.76
C GLU A 37 -4.53 -8.40 -13.90
N LEU A 38 -5.26 -8.76 -12.84
CA LEU A 38 -5.80 -7.79 -11.89
C LEU A 38 -4.70 -7.05 -11.13
N GLN A 39 -3.66 -7.76 -10.70
CA GLN A 39 -2.52 -7.18 -9.99
C GLN A 39 -1.71 -6.22 -10.88
N GLU A 40 -1.53 -6.52 -12.17
CA GLU A 40 -0.90 -5.60 -13.11
C GLU A 40 -1.70 -4.29 -13.22
N LEU A 41 -3.01 -4.38 -13.44
CA LEU A 41 -3.88 -3.21 -13.54
C LEU A 41 -3.84 -2.36 -12.25
N ILE A 42 -3.89 -3.00 -11.08
CA ILE A 42 -3.81 -2.30 -9.78
C ILE A 42 -2.44 -1.66 -9.58
N ARG A 43 -1.35 -2.31 -10.04
CA ARG A 43 0.00 -1.74 -9.97
C ARG A 43 0.13 -0.49 -10.83
N GLU A 44 -0.43 -0.48 -12.03
CA GLU A 44 -0.49 0.72 -12.88
C GLU A 44 -1.23 1.86 -12.18
N GLN A 45 -2.44 1.58 -11.65
CA GLN A 45 -3.24 2.58 -10.94
C GLN A 45 -2.53 3.13 -9.69
N SER A 46 -1.91 2.23 -8.91
CA SER A 46 -1.17 2.58 -7.70
C SER A 46 0.07 3.42 -8.01
N LYS A 47 0.74 3.16 -9.14
CA LYS A 47 1.85 3.98 -9.63
C LYS A 47 1.38 5.38 -10.01
N THR A 48 0.30 5.49 -10.79
CA THR A 48 -0.29 6.80 -11.15
C THR A 48 -0.73 7.57 -9.91
N TYR A 49 -1.34 6.91 -8.92
CA TYR A 49 -1.71 7.57 -7.66
C TYR A 49 -0.48 8.06 -6.89
N SER A 50 0.54 7.21 -6.75
CA SER A 50 1.77 7.58 -6.04
C SER A 50 2.49 8.74 -6.71
N GLN A 51 2.50 8.80 -8.06
CA GLN A 51 3.06 9.92 -8.81
C GLN A 51 2.35 11.25 -8.53
N LYS A 52 1.02 11.23 -8.33
CA LYS A 52 0.25 12.43 -7.98
C LYS A 52 0.53 12.93 -6.57
N MET A 53 1.03 12.08 -5.68
CA MET A 53 1.41 12.48 -4.32
C MET A 53 2.76 13.18 -4.26
N LEU A 54 3.65 12.95 -5.24
CA LEU A 54 4.98 13.54 -5.23
C LEU A 54 4.92 15.07 -5.20
N GLY A 55 5.67 15.67 -4.28
CA GLY A 55 5.72 17.12 -4.08
C GLY A 55 4.47 17.72 -3.42
N THR A 56 3.49 16.89 -3.04
CA THR A 56 2.33 17.34 -2.26
C THR A 56 2.55 17.08 -0.77
N THR A 57 1.92 17.90 0.06
CA THR A 57 1.93 17.73 1.52
C THR A 57 0.92 16.65 1.93
N GLN A 58 1.39 15.70 2.72
CA GLN A 58 0.62 14.59 3.25
C GLN A 58 0.55 14.71 4.76
N LYS A 59 -0.62 14.43 5.34
CA LYS A 59 -0.72 14.21 6.78
C LYS A 59 -0.17 12.82 7.09
N VAL A 60 0.81 12.75 8.00
CA VAL A 60 1.62 11.56 8.26
C VAL A 60 1.62 11.24 9.75
N LEU A 61 1.28 10.00 10.11
CA LEU A 61 1.49 9.45 11.45
C LEU A 61 2.94 8.94 11.55
N ILE A 62 3.69 9.46 12.50
CA ILE A 62 5.11 9.13 12.67
C ILE A 62 5.24 7.82 13.43
N GLU A 63 5.89 6.82 12.84
CA GLU A 63 6.01 5.47 13.42
C GLU A 63 7.42 5.17 13.95
N GLY A 64 8.47 5.80 13.42
CA GLY A 64 9.83 5.53 13.88
C GLY A 64 10.93 6.16 13.05
N PHE A 65 12.15 5.65 13.20
CA PHE A 65 13.29 6.02 12.36
C PHE A 65 13.27 5.29 11.03
N SER A 66 13.66 5.98 9.96
CA SER A 66 13.75 5.41 8.62
C SER A 66 14.65 4.17 8.61
N VAL A 67 14.22 3.13 7.90
CA VAL A 67 15.00 1.89 7.72
C VAL A 67 16.34 2.15 7.05
N LYS A 68 16.43 3.19 6.20
CA LYS A 68 17.64 3.52 5.45
C LYS A 68 18.65 4.34 6.26
N THR A 69 18.20 5.13 7.22
CA THR A 69 19.06 6.04 8.00
C THR A 69 18.41 6.46 9.31
N SER A 70 19.18 6.46 10.40
CA SER A 70 18.73 6.96 11.70
C SER A 70 18.62 8.48 11.79
N LYS A 71 18.97 9.20 10.72
CA LYS A 71 18.86 10.67 10.62
C LYS A 71 17.47 11.14 10.18
N GLU A 72 16.64 10.23 9.67
CA GLU A 72 15.28 10.52 9.22
C GLU A 72 14.26 9.77 10.07
N LEU A 73 13.09 10.36 10.24
CA LEU A 73 11.91 9.64 10.69
C LEU A 73 11.15 9.12 9.46
N TYR A 74 10.34 8.09 9.69
CA TYR A 74 9.31 7.69 8.76
C TYR A 74 7.95 7.68 9.43
N GLY A 75 6.94 7.86 8.60
CA GLY A 75 5.56 7.67 8.99
C GLY A 75 4.70 7.24 7.82
N ARG A 76 3.42 7.04 8.09
CA ARG A 76 2.43 6.62 7.11
C ARG A 76 1.41 7.72 6.88
N SER A 77 1.14 8.00 5.61
CA SER A 77 0.01 8.85 5.20
C SER A 77 -1.33 8.12 5.36
N ASP A 78 -2.44 8.86 5.22
CA ASP A 78 -3.79 8.30 5.33
C ASP A 78 -4.08 7.15 4.35
N ASN A 79 -3.39 7.13 3.20
CA ASN A 79 -3.45 6.02 2.23
C ASN A 79 -2.34 4.98 2.42
N ASN A 80 -1.78 4.89 3.63
CA ASN A 80 -0.79 3.89 4.06
C ASN A 80 0.57 3.95 3.34
N LYS A 81 0.88 5.04 2.63
CA LYS A 81 2.19 5.21 1.96
C LYS A 81 3.22 5.72 2.96
N ILE A 82 4.44 5.19 2.85
CA ILE A 82 5.56 5.60 3.69
C ILE A 82 6.11 6.93 3.19
N VAL A 83 6.29 7.88 4.09
CA VAL A 83 6.97 9.17 3.87
C VAL A 83 8.16 9.23 4.82
N ASN A 84 9.35 9.50 4.29
CA ASN A 84 10.58 9.72 5.08
C ASN A 84 10.92 11.20 5.07
N PHE A 85 11.30 11.75 6.21
CA PHE A 85 11.61 13.17 6.36
C PHE A 85 12.59 13.40 7.52
N PRO A 86 13.44 14.44 7.43
CA PRO A 86 14.33 14.81 8.53
C PRO A 86 13.51 15.38 9.69
N SER A 87 13.78 14.97 10.92
CA SER A 87 13.10 15.54 12.08
C SER A 87 13.91 15.40 13.37
N ALA A 88 13.68 16.33 14.29
CA ALA A 88 14.15 16.22 15.66
C ALA A 88 13.51 15.03 16.37
N LYS A 89 14.27 14.43 17.30
CA LYS A 89 13.84 13.28 18.12
C LYS A 89 12.64 13.69 18.99
N ASN A 90 11.73 12.74 19.27
CA ASN A 90 10.50 12.87 20.09
C ASN A 90 9.17 13.23 19.38
N MET A 91 9.00 12.76 18.14
CA MET A 91 7.79 12.97 17.35
C MET A 91 6.99 11.68 17.05
N ILE A 92 7.53 10.50 17.41
CA ILE A 92 6.87 9.19 17.21
C ILE A 92 5.51 9.18 17.90
N GLY A 93 4.49 8.65 17.23
CA GLY A 93 3.09 8.60 17.68
C GLY A 93 2.30 9.88 17.43
N LYS A 94 2.89 10.92 16.85
CA LYS A 94 2.21 12.18 16.50
C LYS A 94 1.94 12.27 15.00
N PHE A 95 1.00 13.13 14.63
CA PHE A 95 0.79 13.52 13.24
C PHE A 95 1.60 14.77 12.88
N THR A 96 2.09 14.82 11.65
CA THR A 96 2.75 15.98 11.03
C THR A 96 2.31 16.12 9.57
N ASN A 97 2.56 17.27 8.96
CA ASN A 97 2.32 17.52 7.54
C ASN A 97 3.67 17.56 6.82
N GLU A 98 3.94 16.54 6.00
CA GLU A 98 5.24 16.35 5.35
C GLU A 98 5.07 16.23 3.85
N THR A 99 6.02 16.76 3.10
CA THR A 99 6.00 16.67 1.64
C THR A 99 6.57 15.33 1.20
N ASP A 100 5.88 14.66 0.27
CA ASP A 100 6.37 13.41 -0.30
C ASP A 100 7.52 13.67 -1.30
N HIS A 101 8.74 13.41 -0.83
CA HIS A 101 9.97 13.56 -1.61
C HIS A 101 10.50 12.24 -2.20
N ARG A 102 9.69 11.17 -2.25
CA ARG A 102 10.14 9.88 -2.80
C ARG A 102 10.69 10.08 -4.22
N ASN A 103 11.93 9.62 -4.46
CA ASN A 103 12.54 9.68 -5.78
C ASN A 103 11.71 8.85 -6.78
N LYS A 104 11.54 9.37 -7.99
CA LYS A 104 10.74 8.81 -9.11
C LYS A 104 11.23 7.45 -9.67
N ASN A 105 12.08 6.72 -8.95
CA ASN A 105 12.71 5.49 -9.43
C ASN A 105 11.81 4.28 -9.22
#